data_AF-A0A3G6RU89-F1
#
_entry.id   AF-A0A3G6RU89-F1
#
_cell.length_a   1.000
_cell.length_b   1.000
_cell.length_c   1.000
_cell.angle_alpha   90.00
_cell.angle_beta   90.00
_cell.angle_gamma   90.00
#
_symmetry.space_group_name_H-M   'P 1'
#
loop_
_entity.id
_entity.type
_entity.pdbx_description
1 polymer ?
#
loop_
_entity_poly.entity_id
_entity_poly.type
_entity_poly.pdbx_seq_one_letter_code
_entity_poly.pdbx_strand_id
1 'polypeptide(L)' 'MNQLNDRKPAKKCYEHIGGKLGQLLLEQFIDKGWITKDNSIDRHYYITEKGEKEFTKLGVDLSKIKPD' A
#
# COMPACT_ATOMS: atom_id res chain seq x y z
N MET A 1 -9.00 16.23 -31.26
CA MET A 1 -8.17 16.79 -30.18
C MET A 1 -8.08 15.74 -29.09
N ASN A 2 -6.90 15.15 -28.88
CA ASN A 2 -6.69 13.92 -28.10
C ASN A 2 -6.89 14.14 -26.59
N GLN A 3 -7.95 13.57 -26.01
CA GLN A 3 -8.16 13.47 -24.56
C GLN A 3 -7.27 12.41 -23.87
N LEU A 4 -6.04 12.20 -24.35
CA LEU A 4 -5.09 11.25 -23.74
C LEU A 4 -4.09 11.91 -22.78
N ASN A 5 -4.13 13.23 -22.61
CA ASN A 5 -3.17 13.99 -21.81
C ASN A 5 -3.58 14.26 -20.34
N ASP A 6 -4.69 13.71 -19.86
CA ASP A 6 -5.09 13.83 -18.44
C ASP A 6 -5.15 12.45 -17.76
N ARG A 7 -4.05 11.70 -17.80
CA ARG A 7 -3.93 10.44 -17.04
C ARG A 7 -2.77 10.57 -16.07
N LYS A 8 -3.07 10.45 -14.77
CA LYS A 8 -2.04 10.44 -13.73
C LYS A 8 -1.18 9.17 -13.91
N PRO A 9 0.14 9.30 -14.12
CA PRO A 9 0.98 8.14 -14.37
C PRO A 9 1.12 7.28 -13.11
N ALA A 10 0.75 6.00 -13.21
CA ALA A 10 1.06 4.98 -12.21
C ALA A 10 2.21 4.13 -12.71
N LYS A 11 3.28 4.00 -11.93
CA LYS A 11 4.44 3.16 -12.29
C LYS A 11 4.30 1.80 -11.63
N LYS A 12 4.54 0.74 -12.40
CA LYS A 12 4.75 -0.61 -11.88
C LYS A 12 6.24 -0.78 -11.62
N CYS A 13 6.60 -1.27 -10.43
CA CYS A 13 7.96 -1.65 -10.07
C CYS A 13 7.96 -3.17 -9.91
N TYR A 14 8.47 -3.88 -10.93
CA TYR A 14 8.39 -5.34 -11.01
C TYR A 14 6.96 -5.86 -10.84
N GLU A 15 6.62 -6.46 -9.69
CA GLU A 15 5.32 -7.05 -9.41
C GLU A 15 4.41 -6.17 -8.53
N HIS A 16 4.85 -4.96 -8.15
CA HIS A 16 4.11 -4.06 -7.27
C HIS A 16 3.91 -2.65 -7.84
N ILE A 17 3.02 -1.87 -7.23
CA ILE A 17 2.83 -0.46 -7.55
C ILE A 17 3.99 0.34 -6.96
N GLY A 18 4.77 0.98 -7.82
CA GLY A 18 5.91 1.82 -7.43
C GLY A 18 5.72 3.29 -7.81
N GLY A 19 6.80 4.07 -7.62
CA GLY A 19 6.79 5.50 -7.89
C GLY A 19 5.89 6.28 -6.91
N LYS A 20 5.45 7.48 -7.33
CA LYS A 20 4.71 8.40 -6.45
C LYS A 20 3.38 7.83 -5.97
N LEU A 21 2.70 7.02 -6.79
CA LEU A 21 1.44 6.38 -6.39
C LEU A 21 1.65 5.39 -5.24
N GLY A 22 2.66 4.51 -5.34
CA GLY A 22 2.98 3.55 -4.27
C GLY A 22 3.36 4.27 -2.97
N GLN A 23 4.13 5.36 -3.07
CA GLN A 23 4.46 6.20 -1.91
C GLN A 23 3.21 6.78 -1.25
N LEU A 24 2.31 7.41 -2.03
CA LEU A 24 1.09 8.01 -1.50
C LEU A 24 0.16 6.97 -0.87
N LEU A 25 0.05 5.77 -1.46
CA LEU A 25 -0.73 4.68 -0.88
C LEU A 25 -0.16 4.26 0.47
N LEU A 26 1.17 4.08 0.57
CA LEU A 26 1.84 3.76 1.82
C LEU A 26 1.60 4.83 2.89
N GLU A 27 1.78 6.11 2.56
CA GLU A 27 1.53 7.24 3.47
C GLU A 27 0.08 7.24 3.96
N GLN A 28 -0.88 7.00 3.07
CA GLN A 28 -2.31 6.93 3.43
C GLN A 28 -2.63 5.71 4.31
N PHE A 29 -2.01 4.55 4.07
CA PHE A 29 -2.23 3.37 4.90
C PHE A 29 -1.63 3.54 6.30
N ILE A 30 -0.51 4.24 6.43
CA ILE A 30 0.08 4.60 7.73
C ILE A 30 -0.83 5.60 8.46
N ASP A 31 -1.24 6.67 7.78
CA ASP A 31 -2.13 7.71 8.35
C ASP A 31 -3.47 7.13 8.83
N LYS A 32 -4.07 6.22 8.05
CA LYS A 32 -5.28 5.50 8.44
C LYS A 32 -5.06 4.48 9.57
N GLY A 33 -3.81 4.21 9.94
CA GLY A 33 -3.42 3.21 10.92
C GLY A 33 -3.65 1.77 10.44
N TRP A 34 -3.68 1.53 9.12
CA TRP A 34 -3.79 0.19 8.53
C TRP A 34 -2.44 -0.54 8.56
N ILE A 35 -1.36 0.23 8.40
CA ILE A 35 0.01 -0.26 8.46
C ILE A 35 0.74 0.54 9.54
N THR A 36 1.55 -0.15 10.34
CA THR A 36 2.43 0.45 11.33
C THR A 36 3.88 0.07 11.07
N LYS A 37 4.80 0.81 11.70
CA LYS A 37 6.24 0.52 11.72
C LYS A 37 6.58 0.26 13.17
N ASP A 38 7.21 -0.87 13.46
CA ASP A 38 7.55 -1.24 14.84
C ASP A 38 8.63 -0.30 15.40
N ASN A 39 9.64 0.02 14.58
CA ASN A 39 10.74 0.92 14.96
C ASN A 39 11.24 1.75 13.77
N SER A 40 11.77 2.95 14.04
CA SER A 40 12.28 3.87 12.99
C SER A 40 13.52 3.34 12.25
N ILE A 41 14.18 2.31 12.77
CA ILE A 41 15.35 1.66 12.19
C ILE A 41 14.93 0.47 11.31
N ASP A 42 13.76 -0.11 11.58
CA ASP A 42 13.29 -1.29 10.88
C ASP A 42 12.64 -0.91 9.54
N ARG A 43 13.07 -1.59 8.48
CA ARG A 43 12.48 -1.42 7.14
C ARG A 43 11.18 -2.20 6.97
N HIS A 44 10.75 -2.90 8.02
CA HIS A 44 9.55 -3.72 8.01
C HIS A 44 8.33 -2.91 8.42
N TYR A 45 7.27 -3.11 7.65
CA TYR A 45 5.94 -2.59 7.89
C TYR A 45 5.05 -3.75 8.29
N TYR A 46 4.24 -3.54 9.32
CA TYR A 46 3.31 -4.54 9.83
C TYR A 46 1.89 -4.08 9.61
N ILE A 47 1.01 -5.00 9.24
CA ILE A 47 -0.43 -4.73 9.13
C ILE A 47 -1.01 -4.78 10.53
N THR A 48 -1.78 -3.75 10.90
CA THR A 48 -2.48 -3.73 12.20
C THR A 48 -3.79 -4.50 12.12
N GLU A 49 -4.38 -4.88 13.25
CA GLU A 49 -5.72 -5.51 13.27
C GLU A 49 -6.79 -4.68 12.53
N LYS A 50 -6.66 -3.34 12.58
CA LYS A 50 -7.52 -2.43 11.82
C LYS A 50 -7.23 -2.55 10.33
N GLY A 51 -5.96 -2.55 9.95
CA GLY A 51 -5.54 -2.75 8.57
C GLY A 51 -6.04 -4.07 8.00
N GLU A 52 -5.99 -5.15 8.78
CA GLU A 52 -6.46 -6.46 8.32
C GLU A 52 -7.92 -6.43 7.88
N LYS A 53 -8.80 -5.90 8.73
CA LYS A 53 -10.23 -5.76 8.44
C LYS A 53 -10.48 -4.89 7.22
N GLU A 54 -9.76 -3.78 7.09
CA GLU A 54 -9.99 -2.82 6.02
C GLU A 54 -9.40 -3.29 4.68
N PHE A 55 -8.25 -3.95 4.68
CA PHE A 55 -7.68 -4.60 3.49
C PHE A 55 -8.57 -5.74 3.00
N THR A 56 -9.11 -6.57 3.91
CA THR A 56 -10.10 -7.59 3.53
C THR A 56 -11.36 -6.96 2.92
N LYS A 57 -11.87 -5.86 3.48
CA LYS A 57 -12.99 -5.10 2.88
C LYS A 57 -12.66 -4.52 1.51
N LEU A 58 -11.40 -4.13 1.29
CA LEU A 58 -10.90 -3.65 0.01
C LEU A 58 -10.74 -4.80 -1.02
N GLY A 59 -10.90 -6.06 -0.59
CA GLY A 59 -10.76 -7.26 -1.42
C GLY A 59 -9.32 -7.79 -1.49
N VAL A 60 -8.43 -7.33 -0.60
CA VAL A 60 -7.06 -7.83 -0.49
C VAL A 60 -7.06 -9.07 0.40
N ASP A 61 -6.56 -10.16 -0.17
CA ASP A 61 -6.44 -11.45 0.53
C ASP A 61 -5.12 -11.50 1.32
N LEU A 62 -5.20 -11.22 2.63
CA LEU A 62 -4.05 -11.17 3.51
C LEU A 62 -3.52 -12.55 3.91
N SER A 63 -4.30 -13.62 3.72
CA SER A 63 -3.86 -14.99 3.97
C SER A 63 -2.70 -15.44 3.08
N LYS A 64 -2.41 -14.68 2.01
CA LYS A 64 -1.23 -14.88 1.14
C LYS A 64 0.06 -14.36 1.76
N ILE A 65 -0.02 -13.51 2.78
CA ILE A 65 1.14 -13.03 3.52
C ILE A 65 1.48 -14.09 4.56
N LYS A 66 2.65 -14.72 4.43
CA LYS A 66 3.13 -15.65 5.45
C LYS A 66 3.61 -14.84 6.65
N PRO A 67 3.19 -15.19 7.89
CA PRO A 67 3.87 -14.68 9.07
C PRO A 67 5.33 -15.15 9.03
N ASP A 68 6.25 -14.24 9.37
CA ASP A 68 7.66 -14.57 9.61
C ASP A 68 7.80 -15.37 10.92
#